data_AF-A0A8T7G7M7-F1
#
_entry.id   AF-A0A8T7G7M7-F1
#
_cell.length_a   1.000
_cell.length_b   1.000
_cell.length_c   1.000
_cell.angle_alpha   90.00
_cell.angle_beta   90.00
_cell.angle_gamma   90.00
#
_symmetry.space_group_name_H-M   'P 1'
#
loop_
_entity.id
_entity.type
_entity.pdbx_description
1 polymer ?
#
loop_
_entity_poly.entity_id
_entity_poly.type
_entity_poly.pdbx_seq_one_letter_code
_entity_poly.pdbx_strand_id
1 'polypeptide(L)'
;MNITPIKLAGISIAFLVIFFFGFWLSRSGKPYNAILFNFHKLIALATLIFLGISVYRINLATPLGTATVALAVLTGAVFLGTMVTGGLLNLDTPMPAALTVVHHIAPYLTVLATALTLYLVLNRVGIQRLI
;
A
#
# COMPACT_ATOMS: atom_id res chain seq x y z
N MET A 1 -20.97 -11.34 12.00
CA MET A 1 -19.93 -11.98 11.16
C MET A 1 -18.65 -11.14 11.18
N ASN A 2 -17.51 -11.69 11.57
CA ASN A 2 -16.24 -10.96 11.57
C ASN A 2 -15.64 -10.93 10.15
N ILE A 3 -15.81 -9.81 9.45
CA ILE A 3 -15.36 -9.61 8.07
C ILE A 3 -13.89 -9.16 7.96
N THR A 4 -13.15 -9.07 9.07
CA THR A 4 -11.76 -8.59 9.07
C THR A 4 -10.84 -9.41 8.16
N PRO A 5 -10.83 -10.76 8.19
CA PRO A 5 -9.98 -11.53 7.28
C PRO A 5 -10.23 -11.24 5.81
N ILE A 6 -11.50 -11.07 5.42
CA ILE A 6 -11.89 -10.73 4.05
C ILE A 6 -11.36 -9.35 3.65
N LYS A 7 -11.46 -8.36 4.55
CA LYS A 7 -10.90 -7.01 4.30
C LYS A 7 -9.38 -7.05 4.09
N LEU A 8 -8.66 -7.80 4.92
CA LEU A 8 -7.21 -7.89 4.85
C LEU A 8 -6.74 -8.68 3.61
N ALA A 9 -7.50 -9.71 3.22
CA ALA A 9 -7.30 -10.39 1.93
C ALA A 9 -7.52 -9.42 0.76
N GLY A 10 -8.59 -8.61 0.80
CA GLY A 10 -8.87 -7.58 -0.20
C GLY A 10 -7.74 -6.57 -0.35
N ILE A 11 -7.17 -6.08 0.77
CA ILE A 11 -6.01 -5.19 0.75
C ILE A 11 -4.80 -5.87 0.11
N SER A 12 -4.54 -7.14 0.47
CA SER A 12 -3.42 -7.91 -0.08
C SER A 12 -3.54 -8.06 -1.61
N ILE A 13 -4.72 -8.42 -2.09
CA ILE A 13 -5.00 -8.56 -3.53
C ILE A 13 -4.85 -7.21 -4.23
N ALA A 14 -5.38 -6.13 -3.66
CA ALA A 14 -5.27 -4.80 -4.24
C ALA A 14 -3.80 -4.37 -4.39
N PHE A 15 -2.95 -4.66 -3.41
CA PHE A 15 -1.50 -4.41 -3.52
C PHE A 15 -0.84 -5.16 -4.66
N LEU A 16 -1.18 -6.44 -4.86
CA LEU A 16 -0.65 -7.23 -5.97
C LEU A 16 -1.08 -6.64 -7.32
N VAL A 17 -2.34 -6.21 -7.44
CA VAL A 17 -2.86 -5.54 -8.64
C VAL A 17 -2.14 -4.22 -8.91
N ILE A 18 -1.95 -3.38 -7.88
CA ILE A 18 -1.21 -2.12 -8.00
C ILE A 18 0.22 -2.40 -8.48
N PHE A 19 0.92 -3.34 -7.83
CA PHE A 19 2.30 -3.70 -8.18
C PHE A 19 2.41 -4.20 -9.63
N PHE A 20 1.49 -5.09 -10.04
CA PHE A 20 1.44 -5.61 -11.40
C PHE A 20 1.23 -4.50 -12.44
N PHE A 21 0.27 -3.59 -12.21
CA PHE A 21 0.04 -2.47 -13.12
C PHE A 21 1.22 -1.49 -13.15
N GLY A 22 1.87 -1.24 -12.01
CA GLY A 22 3.07 -0.38 -11.95
C GLY A 22 4.22 -0.98 -12.76
N PHE A 23 4.44 -2.29 -12.64
CA PHE A 23 5.43 -3.02 -13.42
C PHE A 23 5.11 -3.06 -14.92
N TRP A 24 3.84 -3.19 -15.29
CA TRP A 24 3.45 -3.11 -16.70
C TRP A 24 3.67 -1.70 -17.25
N LEU A 25 3.32 -0.65 -16.50
CA LEU A 25 3.56 0.73 -16.90
C LEU A 25 5.04 1.01 -17.12
N SER A 26 5.93 0.51 -16.26
CA SER A 26 7.38 0.71 -16.41
C SER A 26 7.95 0.07 -17.69
N ARG A 27 7.35 -1.01 -18.18
CA ARG A 27 7.73 -1.66 -19.44
C ARG A 27 7.09 -1.06 -20.69
N SER A 28 5.98 -0.33 -20.55
CA SER A 28 5.25 0.24 -21.68
C SER A 28 5.92 1.50 -22.26
N GLY A 29 6.79 2.16 -21.49
CA GLY A 29 7.41 3.42 -21.88
C GLY A 29 6.42 4.59 -21.93
N LYS A 30 6.95 5.81 -22.12
CA LYS A 30 6.12 7.01 -22.32
C LYS A 30 5.78 7.15 -23.82
N PRO A 31 4.58 7.67 -24.17
CA PRO A 31 3.51 8.09 -23.28
C PRO A 31 2.76 6.88 -22.67
N TYR A 32 2.43 6.97 -21.38
CA TYR A 32 1.72 5.88 -20.71
C TYR A 32 0.29 5.72 -21.24
N ASN A 33 -0.20 4.48 -21.26
CA ASN A 33 -1.63 4.23 -21.48
C ASN A 33 -2.45 4.91 -20.37
N ALA A 34 -3.27 5.90 -20.75
CA ALA A 34 -4.01 6.73 -19.81
C ALA A 34 -4.96 5.92 -18.92
N ILE A 35 -5.59 4.88 -19.46
CA ILE A 35 -6.52 4.03 -18.70
C ILE A 35 -5.73 3.26 -17.62
N LEU A 36 -4.68 2.55 -18.01
CA LEU A 36 -3.84 1.77 -17.08
C LEU A 36 -3.22 2.67 -16.00
N PHE A 37 -2.70 3.84 -16.39
CA PHE A 37 -2.11 4.81 -15.48
C PHE A 37 -3.11 5.31 -14.43
N ASN A 38 -4.32 5.71 -14.87
CA ASN A 38 -5.35 6.18 -13.95
C ASN A 38 -5.83 5.07 -13.02
N PHE A 39 -6.06 3.85 -13.51
CA PHE A 39 -6.43 2.72 -12.66
C PHE A 39 -5.35 2.41 -11.62
N HIS A 40 -4.08 2.35 -12.01
CA HIS A 40 -2.98 2.13 -11.07
C HIS A 40 -2.99 3.14 -9.92
N LYS A 41 -3.13 4.44 -10.23
CA LYS A 41 -3.14 5.52 -9.24
C LYS A 41 -4.40 5.50 -8.35
N LEU A 42 -5.57 5.29 -8.93
CA LEU A 42 -6.84 5.28 -8.19
C LEU A 42 -6.94 4.06 -7.26
N ILE A 43 -6.52 2.88 -7.72
CA ILE A 43 -6.46 1.68 -6.88
C ILE A 43 -5.43 1.88 -5.76
N ALA A 44 -4.28 2.49 -6.04
CA ALA A 44 -3.28 2.82 -5.01
C ALA A 44 -3.86 3.73 -3.91
N LEU A 45 -4.52 4.82 -4.31
CA LEU A 45 -5.15 5.75 -3.37
C LEU A 45 -6.25 5.06 -2.54
N ALA A 46 -7.15 4.32 -3.21
CA ALA A 46 -8.22 3.60 -2.54
C ALA A 46 -7.67 2.57 -1.54
N THR A 47 -6.60 1.87 -1.91
CA THR A 47 -5.96 0.86 -1.05
C THR A 47 -5.31 1.49 0.17
N LEU A 48 -4.59 2.62 0.01
CA LEU A 48 -3.98 3.34 1.12
C LEU A 48 -5.04 3.82 2.13
N ILE A 49 -6.13 4.43 1.64
CA ILE A 49 -7.24 4.87 2.48
C ILE A 49 -7.90 3.68 3.18
N PHE A 50 -8.18 2.60 2.43
CA PHE A 50 -8.85 1.43 2.98
C PHE A 50 -8.01 0.70 4.03
N LEU A 51 -6.69 0.60 3.83
CA LEU A 51 -5.75 0.10 4.83
C LEU A 51 -5.79 0.96 6.10
N GLY A 52 -5.68 2.29 5.97
CA GLY A 52 -5.72 3.21 7.10
C GLY A 52 -7.01 3.12 7.91
N ILE A 53 -8.16 3.13 7.24
CA ILE A 53 -9.48 2.96 7.88
C ILE A 53 -9.56 1.60 8.59
N SER A 54 -9.06 0.54 7.95
CA SER A 54 -9.10 -0.82 8.52
C SER A 54 -8.26 -0.92 9.78
N VAL A 55 -7.01 -0.44 9.75
CA VAL A 55 -6.13 -0.41 10.93
C VAL A 55 -6.73 0.43 12.05
N TYR A 56 -7.23 1.63 11.73
CA TYR A 56 -7.84 2.52 12.72
C TYR A 56 -9.05 1.88 13.41
N ARG A 57 -9.98 1.32 12.64
CA ARG A 57 -11.18 0.66 13.19
C ARG A 57 -10.82 -0.58 14.02
N ILE A 58 -9.83 -1.36 13.59
CA ILE A 58 -9.34 -2.52 14.36
C ILE A 58 -8.74 -2.04 15.68
N ASN A 59 -7.93 -0.98 15.67
CA ASN A 59 -7.32 -0.43 16.88
C ASN A 59 -8.34 0.12 17.89
N LEU A 60 -9.44 0.72 17.42
CA LEU A 60 -10.54 1.16 18.27
C LEU A 60 -11.28 -0.01 18.94
N ALA A 61 -11.50 -1.10 18.20
CA ALA A 61 -12.17 -2.29 18.73
C ALA A 61 -11.24 -3.10 19.66
N THR A 62 -9.96 -3.15 19.32
CA THR A 62 -8.96 -3.98 19.96
C THR A 62 -7.62 -3.26 19.90
N PRO A 63 -7.16 -2.66 21.01
CA PRO A 63 -5.92 -1.89 21.01
C PRO A 63 -4.76 -2.72 20.45
N LEU A 64 -4.15 -2.19 19.39
CA LEU A 64 -2.95 -2.72 18.78
C LEU A 64 -1.74 -2.32 19.64
N GLY A 65 -0.72 -3.16 19.66
CA GLY A 65 0.53 -2.82 20.34
C GLY A 65 1.27 -1.67 19.64
N THR A 66 2.08 -0.93 20.38
CA THR A 66 2.86 0.22 19.88
C THR A 66 3.69 -0.13 18.64
N ALA A 67 4.31 -1.31 18.62
CA ALA A 67 5.08 -1.78 17.46
C ALA A 67 4.23 -1.96 16.20
N THR A 68 3.01 -2.50 16.33
CA THR A 68 2.08 -2.66 15.21
C THR A 68 1.61 -1.31 14.68
N VAL A 69 1.32 -0.36 15.57
CA VAL A 69 0.93 1.01 15.19
C VAL A 69 2.08 1.72 14.48
N ALA A 70 3.29 1.68 15.03
CA ALA A 70 4.48 2.29 14.43
C ALA A 70 4.75 1.72 13.03
N LEU A 71 4.65 0.40 12.87
CA LEU A 71 4.81 -0.24 11.56
C LEU A 71 3.69 0.13 10.58
N ALA A 72 2.44 0.26 11.03
CA ALA A 72 1.34 0.69 10.17
C ALA A 72 1.54 2.14 9.68
N VAL A 73 2.01 3.03 10.55
CA VAL A 73 2.37 4.41 10.18
C VAL A 73 3.51 4.42 9.17
N LEU A 74 4.58 3.66 9.43
CA LEU A 74 5.71 3.53 8.50
C LEU A 74 5.26 3.01 7.13
N THR A 75 4.42 1.97 7.11
CA THR A 75 3.84 1.41 5.88
C THR A 75 3.05 2.47 5.11
N GLY A 76 2.20 3.23 5.80
CA GLY A 76 1.45 4.33 5.18
C GLY A 76 2.36 5.41 4.60
N ALA A 77 3.43 5.78 5.31
CA ALA A 77 4.39 6.78 4.86
C ALA A 77 5.19 6.30 3.63
N VAL A 78 5.69 5.06 3.63
CA VAL A 78 6.42 4.48 2.49
C VAL A 78 5.51 4.33 1.28
N PHE A 79 4.26 3.90 1.47
CA PHE A 79 3.28 3.81 0.39
C PHE A 79 2.97 5.20 -0.18
N LEU A 80 2.70 6.19 0.67
CA LEU A 80 2.47 7.56 0.23
C LEU A 80 3.67 8.12 -0.54
N GLY A 81 4.89 7.89 -0.06
CA GLY A 81 6.12 8.27 -0.77
C GLY A 81 6.23 7.61 -2.15
N THR A 82 5.85 6.33 -2.26
CA THR A 82 5.80 5.61 -3.55
C THR A 82 4.79 6.26 -4.51
N MET A 83 3.61 6.65 -4.00
CA MET A 83 2.59 7.35 -4.80
C MET A 83 3.04 8.74 -5.25
N VAL A 84 3.64 9.52 -4.35
CA VAL A 84 4.14 10.87 -4.64
C VAL A 84 5.25 10.81 -5.70
N THR A 85 6.22 9.92 -5.52
CA THR A 85 7.32 9.75 -6.50
C THR A 85 6.80 9.31 -7.88
N GLY A 86 5.82 8.42 -7.94
CA GLY A 86 5.19 8.03 -9.21
C GLY A 86 4.47 9.19 -9.90
N GLY A 87 3.79 10.04 -9.12
CA GLY A 87 3.16 11.26 -9.62
C GLY A 87 4.16 12.28 -10.16
N LEU A 88 5.27 12.49 -9.45
CA LEU A 88 6.34 13.40 -9.87
C LEU A 88 7.01 12.93 -11.17
N LEU A 89 7.28 11.64 -11.32
CA LEU A 89 7.88 11.07 -12.54
C LEU A 89 6.96 11.14 -13.77
N ASN A 90 5.67 11.41 -13.58
CA ASN A 90 4.72 11.61 -14.66
C ASN A 90 4.70 13.04 -15.21
N LEU A 91 5.36 14.01 -14.55
CA LEU A 91 5.44 15.38 -15.06
C LEU A 91 6.30 15.44 -16.33
N ASP A 92 6.05 16.46 -17.16
CA ASP A 92 6.84 16.76 -18.37
C ASP A 92 8.17 17.47 -18.06
N THR A 93 8.45 17.71 -16.78
CA THR A 93 9.69 18.31 -16.30
C THR A 93 10.73 17.24 -15.96
N PRO A 94 12.02 17.49 -16.24
CA PRO A 94 13.08 16.55 -15.88
C PRO A 94 13.15 16.39 -14.36
N MET A 95 13.05 15.14 -13.90
CA MET A 95 13.16 14.77 -12.49
C MET A 95 14.55 14.21 -12.19
N PRO A 96 15.08 14.39 -10.97
CA PRO A 96 16.33 13.76 -10.56
C PRO A 96 16.27 12.24 -10.71
N ALA A 97 17.35 11.61 -11.18
CA ALA A 97 17.43 10.15 -11.35
C ALA A 97 17.15 9.38 -10.04
N ALA A 98 17.46 9.99 -8.89
CA ALA A 98 17.14 9.45 -7.57
C ALA A 98 15.64 9.16 -7.40
N LEU A 99 14.74 10.01 -7.93
CA LEU A 99 13.29 9.78 -7.83
C LEU A 99 12.87 8.51 -8.60
N THR A 100 13.48 8.26 -9.76
CA THR A 100 13.25 7.04 -10.53
C THR A 100 13.68 5.81 -9.75
N VAL A 101 14.88 5.84 -9.15
CA VAL A 101 15.39 4.75 -8.32
C VAL A 101 14.47 4.50 -7.12
N VAL A 102 14.08 5.56 -6.41
CA VAL A 102 13.16 5.46 -5.27
C VAL A 102 11.82 4.86 -5.70
N HIS A 103 11.21 5.35 -6.79
CA HIS A 103 9.93 4.82 -7.26
C HIS A 103 10.00 3.37 -7.75
N HIS A 104 11.17 2.90 -8.19
CA HIS A 104 11.37 1.49 -8.56
C HIS A 104 11.61 0.59 -7.34
N ILE A 105 12.29 1.07 -6.30
CA ILE A 105 12.62 0.26 -5.11
C ILE A 105 11.49 0.30 -4.07
N ALA A 106 10.89 1.47 -3.85
CA ALA A 106 9.88 1.69 -2.82
C ALA A 106 8.64 0.78 -2.93
N PRO A 107 8.15 0.36 -4.12
CA PRO A 107 7.06 -0.61 -4.22
C PRO A 107 7.37 -1.94 -3.53
N TYR A 108 8.60 -2.45 -3.62
CA TYR A 108 9.00 -3.68 -2.93
C TYR A 108 8.99 -3.52 -1.41
N LEU A 109 9.50 -2.38 -0.92
CA LEU A 109 9.45 -2.04 0.51
C LEU A 109 8.01 -1.88 0.98
N THR A 110 7.14 -1.30 0.15
CA THR A 110 5.72 -1.11 0.46
C THR A 110 5.00 -2.46 0.57
N VAL A 111 5.26 -3.40 -0.36
CA VAL A 111 4.71 -4.75 -0.30
C VAL A 111 5.16 -5.47 0.97
N LEU A 112 6.46 -5.44 1.28
CA LEU A 112 7.00 -6.08 2.48
C LEU A 112 6.43 -5.47 3.77
N ALA A 113 6.43 -4.14 3.87
CA ALA A 113 5.91 -3.42 5.04
C ALA A 113 4.42 -3.69 5.24
N THR A 114 3.64 -3.69 4.15
CA THR A 114 2.22 -4.03 4.18
C THR A 114 2.01 -5.46 4.64
N ALA A 115 2.72 -6.43 4.08
CA ALA A 115 2.59 -7.83 4.47
C ALA A 115 2.85 -8.01 5.98
N LEU A 116 3.90 -7.36 6.50
CA LEU A 116 4.23 -7.40 7.92
C LEU A 116 3.18 -6.70 8.79
N THR A 117 2.66 -5.53 8.38
CA THR A 117 1.55 -4.86 9.07
C THR A 117 0.32 -5.75 9.12
N LEU A 118 -0.09 -6.33 8.00
CA LEU A 118 -1.27 -7.20 7.91
C LEU A 118 -1.10 -8.46 8.78
N TYR A 119 0.10 -9.07 8.79
CA TYR A 119 0.42 -10.21 9.65
C TYR A 119 0.26 -9.88 11.14
N LEU A 120 0.84 -8.77 11.61
CA LEU A 120 0.73 -8.35 13.00
C LEU A 120 -0.71 -8.00 13.39
N VAL A 121 -1.46 -7.36 12.49
CA VAL A 121 -2.88 -7.05 12.71
C VAL A 121 -3.72 -8.33 12.76
N LEU A 122 -3.49 -9.29 11.85
CA LEU A 122 -4.18 -10.58 11.84
C LEU A 122 -3.92 -11.36 13.12
N ASN A 123 -2.67 -11.45 13.57
CA ASN A 123 -2.31 -12.15 14.80
C ASN A 123 -3.00 -11.52 16.02
N ARG A 124 -3.05 -10.19 16.10
CA ARG A 124 -3.72 -9.49 17.21
C ARG A 124 -5.22 -9.78 17.23
N VAL A 125 -5.88 -9.77 16.07
CA VAL A 125 -7.30 -10.10 15.95
C VAL A 125 -7.56 -11.59 16.23
N GLY A 126 -6.64 -12.48 15.85
CA GLY A 126 -6.72 -13.91 16.11
C GLY A 126 -6.63 -14.24 17.60
N ILE A 127 -5.68 -13.64 18.33
CA ILE A 127 -5.50 -13.85 19.78
C ILE A 127 -6.77 -13.49 20.55
N GLN A 128 -7.42 -12.37 20.21
CA GLN A 128 -8.65 -11.96 20.88
C GLN A 128 -9.83 -12.93 20.66
N ARG A 129 -9.81 -13.75 19.60
CA ARG A 129 -10.87 -14.76 19.40
C ARG A 129 -10.72 -15.98 20.31
N LEU A 130 -9.55 -16.17 20.95
CA LEU A 130 -9.23 -17.31 21.78
C LEU A 130 -9.41 -17.04 23.29
N ILE A 131 -9.71 -15.79 23.67
CA ILE A 131 -9.93 -15.31 25.04
C ILE A 131 -11.39 -14.90 25.17
#